data_AF-A0A5N9E6Z6-F1
#
_entry.id   AF-A0A5N9E6Z6-F1
#
_cell.length_a   1.000
_cell.length_b   1.000
_cell.length_c   1.000
_cell.angle_alpha   90.00
_cell.angle_beta   90.00
_cell.angle_gamma   90.00
#
_symmetry.space_group_name_H-M   'P 1'
#
loop_
_entity.id
_entity.type
_entity.pdbx_description
1 polymer ?
#
loop_
_entity_poly.entity_id
_entity_poly.type
_entity_poly.pdbx_seq_one_letter_code
_entity_poly.pdbx_strand_id
1 'polypeptide(L)' 'HAVFIGSENRDEFLNPFGVILCQYGSPKGVNGTICVVGPKRMGYVAAIGGVRHLSAFMSQMVQGIQGDHSE' A
#
# COMPACT_ATOMS: atom_id res chain seq x y z
N HIS A 1 -3.83 -4.09 4.97
CA HIS A 1 -3.44 -2.67 4.93
C HIS A 1 -3.35 -2.18 6.37
N ALA A 2 -2.52 -1.18 6.64
CA ALA A 2 -2.41 -0.51 7.93
C ALA A 2 -2.57 1.00 7.71
N VAL A 3 -3.12 1.71 8.68
CA VAL A 3 -3.35 3.17 8.63
C VAL A 3 -2.68 3.78 9.85
N PHE A 4 -1.91 4.84 9.64
CA PHE A 4 -1.23 5.61 10.68
C PHE A 4 -1.57 7.09 10.48
N ILE A 5 -2.01 7.77 11.53
CA ILE A 5 -2.43 9.16 11.49
C ILE A 5 -1.64 9.98 12.50
N GLY A 6 -0.91 10.98 12.00
CA GLY A 6 -0.21 11.94 12.84
C GLY A 6 0.76 11.25 13.80
N SER A 7 0.51 11.38 15.10
CA SER A 7 1.36 10.84 16.17
C SER A 7 1.38 9.31 16.27
N GLU A 8 0.57 8.60 15.49
CA GLU A 8 0.68 7.15 15.33
C GLU A 8 1.91 6.75 14.49
N ASN A 9 2.46 7.69 13.71
CA ASN A 9 3.69 7.45 12.98
C ASN A 9 4.88 7.37 13.95
N ARG A 10 5.76 6.39 13.73
CA ARG A 10 6.97 6.20 14.55
C ARG A 10 8.00 7.30 14.37
N ASP A 11 8.07 7.88 13.17
CA ASP A 11 8.96 8.98 12.85
C ASP A 11 8.20 10.31 13.02
N GLU A 12 8.75 11.20 13.85
CA GLU A 12 8.16 12.50 14.14
C GLU A 12 8.03 13.37 12.88
N PHE A 13 8.91 13.17 11.90
CA PHE A 13 8.80 13.83 10.59
C PHE A 13 7.47 13.52 9.89
N LEU A 14 6.89 12.35 10.13
CA LEU A 14 5.62 11.94 9.55
C LEU A 14 4.39 12.40 10.35
N ASN A 15 4.59 13.00 11.52
CA ASN A 15 3.49 13.49 12.36
C ASN A 15 2.56 14.51 11.70
N PRO A 16 2.92 15.28 10.66
CA PRO A 16 1.97 16.12 9.94
C PRO A 16 1.03 15.34 8.99
N PHE A 17 1.31 14.06 8.73
CA PHE A 17 0.68 13.29 7.66
C PHE A 17 -0.20 12.15 8.16
N GLY A 18 -1.11 11.71 7.30
CA GLY A 18 -1.72 10.39 7.34
C GLY A 18 -1.01 9.47 6.35
N VAL A 19 -0.65 8.27 6.80
CA VAL A 19 0.06 7.26 6.03
C VAL A 19 -0.79 5.99 5.97
N ILE A 20 -1.11 5.52 4.78
CA ILE A 20 -1.82 4.24 4.57
C ILE A 20 -0.87 3.30 3.83
N LEU A 21 -0.64 2.11 4.38
CA LEU A 21 0.25 1.09 3.82
C LEU A 21 -0.55 -0.12 3.35
N CYS A 22 -0.23 -0.65 2.17
CA CYS A 22 -0.78 -1.90 1.68
C CYS A 22 0.31 -2.76 1.02
N GLN A 23 0.27 -4.06 1.26
CA GLN A 23 1.18 -5.01 0.60
C GLN A 23 0.59 -5.43 -0.75
N TYR A 24 1.43 -5.70 -1.73
CA TYR A 24 1.08 -6.35 -2.99
C TYR A 24 2.05 -7.50 -3.27
N GLY A 25 1.66 -8.42 -4.15
CA GLY A 25 2.53 -9.50 -4.62
C GLY A 25 1.87 -10.88 -4.60
N SER A 26 2.70 -11.92 -4.50
CA SER A 26 2.29 -13.32 -4.47
C SER A 26 2.85 -14.04 -3.22
N PRO A 27 2.12 -14.99 -2.59
CA PRO A 27 2.60 -15.70 -1.40
C PRO A 27 3.93 -16.44 -1.58
N LYS A 28 4.24 -16.88 -2.81
CA LYS A 28 5.46 -17.64 -3.14
C LYS A 28 6.44 -16.85 -4.01
N GLY A 29 6.22 -15.56 -4.19
CA GLY A 29 7.00 -14.75 -5.11
C GLY A 29 7.30 -13.36 -4.58
N VAL A 30 7.61 -12.45 -5.50
CA VAL A 30 7.87 -11.05 -5.21
C VAL A 30 6.69 -10.44 -4.47
N ASN A 31 7.01 -9.72 -3.40
CA ASN A 31 6.09 -8.88 -2.66
C ASN A 31 6.70 -7.49 -2.49
N GLY A 32 5.83 -6.51 -2.21
CA GLY A 32 6.24 -5.13 -1.99
C GLY A 32 5.16 -4.34 -1.29
N THR A 33 5.53 -3.14 -0.83
CA THR A 33 4.61 -2.22 -0.15
C THR A 33 4.32 -1.02 -1.04
N ILE A 34 3.06 -0.62 -1.10
CA ILE A 34 2.64 0.68 -1.60
C ILE A 34 2.02 1.49 -0.48
N CYS A 35 2.08 2.81 -0.60
CA CYS A 35 1.47 3.70 0.37
C CYS A 35 0.83 4.93 -0.23
N VAL A 36 -0.10 5.51 0.53
CA VAL A 36 -0.58 6.88 0.34
C VAL A 36 -0.07 7.70 1.51
N VAL A 37 0.56 8.83 1.19
CA VAL A 37 0.96 9.85 2.16
C VAL A 37 0.19 11.12 1.83
N GLY A 38 -0.56 11.63 2.79
CA GLY A 38 -1.39 12.82 2.61
C GLY A 38 -1.51 13.64 3.90
N PRO A 39 -2.17 14.80 3.87
CA PRO A 39 -2.41 15.59 5.07
C PRO A 39 -3.19 14.77 6.11
N LYS A 40 -3.00 15.10 7.40
CA LYS A 40 -3.64 14.44 8.54
C LYS A 40 -5.18 14.40 8.45
N ARG A 41 -5.79 15.34 7.73
CA ARG A 41 -7.21 15.28 7.33
C ARG A 41 -7.29 15.10 5.81
N MET A 42 -7.67 13.90 5.39
CA MET A 42 -7.92 13.55 3.99
C MET A 42 -9.20 12.71 3.89
N GLY A 43 -9.71 12.51 2.67
CA GLY A 43 -10.81 11.58 2.41
C GLY A 43 -10.38 10.13 2.59
N TYR A 44 -10.26 9.66 3.84
CA TYR A 44 -9.70 8.33 4.16
C TYR A 44 -10.41 7.18 3.47
N VAL A 45 -11.74 7.26 3.29
CA VAL A 45 -12.51 6.23 2.57
C VAL A 45 -12.00 6.09 1.12
N ALA A 46 -11.84 7.20 0.41
CA ALA A 46 -11.35 7.20 -0.96
C ALA A 46 -9.86 6.79 -1.02
N ALA A 47 -9.03 7.29 -0.10
CA ALA A 47 -7.60 6.97 -0.05
C ALA A 47 -7.35 5.48 0.24
N ILE A 48 -8.07 4.89 1.20
CA ILE A 48 -8.00 3.46 1.52
C ILE A 48 -8.54 2.64 0.35
N GLY A 49 -9.63 3.07 -0.29
CA GLY A 49 -10.17 2.41 -1.49
C GLY A 49 -9.16 2.38 -2.63
N GLY A 50 -8.55 3.52 -2.94
CA GLY A 50 -7.57 3.67 -4.01
C GLY A 50 -6.31 2.82 -3.79
N VAL A 51 -5.70 2.87 -2.60
CA VAL A 51 -4.49 2.09 -2.30
C VAL A 51 -4.78 0.59 -2.29
N ARG A 52 -5.97 0.14 -1.86
CA ARG A 52 -6.36 -1.26 -1.94
C ARG A 52 -6.56 -1.71 -3.39
N HIS A 53 -7.19 -0.89 -4.22
CA HIS A 53 -7.36 -1.17 -5.64
C HIS A 53 -6.00 -1.30 -6.34
N LEU A 54 -5.08 -0.35 -6.10
CA LEU A 54 -3.73 -0.39 -6.67
C LEU A 54 -2.93 -1.61 -6.18
N SER A 55 -3.03 -1.97 -4.91
CA SER A 55 -2.37 -3.15 -4.34
C SER A 55 -2.87 -4.44 -5.00
N ALA A 56 -4.18 -4.55 -5.24
CA ALA A 56 -4.76 -5.70 -5.94
C ALA A 56 -4.29 -5.75 -7.40
N PHE A 57 -4.29 -4.62 -8.09
CA PHE A 57 -3.80 -4.51 -9.46
C PHE A 57 -2.31 -4.88 -9.58
N MET A 58 -1.45 -4.36 -8.70
CA MET A 58 -0.04 -4.72 -8.66
C MET A 58 0.19 -6.20 -8.34
N SER A 59 -0.62 -6.77 -7.47
CA SER A 59 -0.57 -8.21 -7.18
C SER A 59 -0.87 -9.04 -8.43
N GLN A 60 -1.84 -8.63 -9.24
CA GLN A 60 -2.15 -9.28 -10.52
C GLN A 60 -1.00 -9.15 -11.53
N MET A 61 -0.39 -7.97 -11.66
CA MET A 61 0.77 -7.78 -12.53
C MET A 61 1.95 -8.67 -12.11
N VAL A 62 2.26 -8.72 -10.82
CA VAL A 62 3.36 -9.56 -10.28
C VAL A 62 3.09 -11.04 -10.53
N GLN A 63 1.85 -11.49 -10.37
CA GLN A 63 1.46 -12.88 -10.68
C GLN A 63 1.56 -13.16 -12.18
N GLY A 64 1.18 -12.22 -13.04
CA GLY A 64 1.33 -12.35 -14.49
C GLY A 64 2.78 -12.49 -14.93
N ILE A 65 3.70 -11.73 -14.32
CA ILE A 65 5.14 -11.82 -14.62
C ILE A 65 5.75 -13.14 -14.11
N GLN A 66 5.33 -13.63 -12.93
CA GLN A 66 5.84 -14.90 -12.39
C GLN A 66 5.25 -16.14 -13.07
N GLY A 67 4.03 -16.04 -13.58
CA GLY A 67 3.41 -17.11 -14.38
C GLY A 67 4.22 -17.44 -15.64
N ASP A 68 5.09 -16.53 -16.08
CA ASP A 68 5.97 -16.64 -17.26
C ASP A 68 7.36 -17.26 -16.92
N HIS A 69 7.61 -17.65 -15.67
CA HIS A 69 8.85 -18.35 -15.25
C HIS A 69 8.57 -19.80 -14.82
N SER A 70 7.42 -20.32 -15.22
CA SER A 70 6.99 -21.70 -14.99
C SER A 70 6.84 -22.45 -16.32
N GLU A 71 7.86 -22.39 -17.18
CA GLU A 71 8.03 -23.27 -18.35
C GLU A 71 9.40 -23.96 -18.30
#